data_AF-A0A4Y2CVC7-F1
#
_entry.id   AF-A0A4Y2CVC7-F1
#
_cell.length_a   1.000
_cell.length_b   1.000
_cell.length_c   1.000
_cell.angle_alpha   90.00
_cell.angle_beta   90.00
_cell.angle_gamma   90.00
#
_symmetry.space_group_name_H-M   'P 1'
#
loop_
_entity.id
_entity.type
_entity.pdbx_description
1 polymer ?
#
loop_
_entity_poly.entity_id
_entity_poly.type
_entity_poly.pdbx_seq_one_letter_code
_entity_poly.pdbx_strand_id
1 'polypeptide(L)'
;MNIADGGLIEQFNKELKFKNGRYEPLMWKTNSEELENNFILVKKRFNELRKGFVKNEWITNAYHETIEEQKMNGTIEECHRDKNEYFMPHRAVVRADKDATKVRVVFNCSSNSGQIY
;
A
#
# COMPACT_ATOMS: atom_id res chain seq x y z
N MET A 1 -14.27 20.61 -13.12
CA MET A 1 -14.02 20.01 -11.79
C MET A 1 -15.37 19.53 -11.28
N ASN A 2 -15.52 18.27 -10.88
CA ASN A 2 -16.81 17.78 -10.37
C ASN A 2 -17.16 18.57 -9.10
N ILE A 3 -18.42 18.94 -8.91
CA ILE A 3 -18.87 19.72 -7.74
C ILE A 3 -18.51 18.98 -6.43
N ALA A 4 -18.51 17.64 -6.46
CA ALA A 4 -18.06 16.78 -5.37
C ALA A 4 -16.57 16.95 -5.04
N ASP A 5 -15.71 17.17 -6.05
CA ASP A 5 -14.27 17.35 -5.86
C ASP A 5 -13.96 18.71 -5.21
N GLY A 6 -14.72 19.76 -5.57
CA GLY A 6 -14.55 21.11 -5.03
C GLY A 6 -14.84 21.18 -3.53
N GLY A 7 -15.95 20.58 -3.09
CA GLY A 7 -16.31 20.52 -1.67
C GLY A 7 -15.32 19.71 -0.83
N LEU A 8 -14.79 18.62 -1.39
CA LEU A 8 -13.77 17.79 -0.73
C LEU A 8 -12.45 18.57 -0.53
N ILE A 9 -12.02 19.33 -1.54
CA ILE A 9 -10.82 20.17 -1.46
C ILE A 9 -10.98 21.28 -0.41
N GLU A 10 -12.13 21.94 -0.35
CA GLU A 10 -12.40 22.96 0.67
C GLU A 10 -12.38 22.38 2.08
N GLN A 11 -13.02 21.23 2.28
CA GLN A 11 -13.01 20.54 3.58
C GLN A 11 -11.59 20.18 4.00
N PHE A 12 -10.78 19.63 3.08
CA PHE A 12 -9.39 19.32 3.36
C PHE A 12 -8.58 20.53 3.76
N ASN A 13 -8.64 21.62 2.99
CA ASN A 13 -7.92 22.84 3.31
C ASN A 13 -8.32 23.42 4.68
N LYS A 14 -9.58 23.24 5.10
CA LYS A 14 -10.08 23.66 6.40
C LYS A 14 -9.58 22.78 7.55
N GLU A 15 -9.46 21.47 7.33
CA GLU A 15 -9.12 20.49 8.37
C GLU A 15 -7.62 20.19 8.47
N LEU A 16 -6.84 20.51 7.42
CA LEU A 16 -5.41 20.24 7.31
C LEU A 16 -4.62 20.94 8.41
N LYS A 17 -3.90 20.15 9.20
CA LYS A 17 -3.06 20.57 10.33
C LYS A 17 -1.75 19.80 10.29
N PHE A 18 -0.66 20.47 10.61
CA PHE A 18 0.62 19.81 10.81
C PHE A 18 0.78 19.43 12.29
N LYS A 19 0.83 18.13 12.59
CA LYS A 19 0.95 17.58 13.94
C LYS A 19 1.93 16.42 13.94
N ASN A 20 2.74 16.31 14.99
CA ASN A 20 3.68 15.19 15.19
C ASN A 20 4.56 14.90 13.96
N GLY A 21 5.00 15.94 13.26
CA GLY A 21 5.87 15.82 12.08
C GLY A 21 5.18 15.42 10.77
N ARG A 22 3.83 15.34 10.73
CA ARG A 22 3.07 15.01 9.53
C ARG A 22 1.81 15.87 9.39
N TYR A 23 1.23 15.89 8.19
CA TYR A 23 -0.06 16.53 7.94
C TYR A 23 -1.22 15.57 8.27
N GLU A 24 -2.25 16.07 8.94
CA GLU A 24 -3.48 15.37 9.32
C GLU A 24 -4.70 16.30 9.07
N PRO A 25 -5.88 15.81 8.66
CA PRO A 25 -6.19 14.44 8.27
C PRO A 25 -5.85 14.15 6.81
N LEU A 26 -5.71 12.87 6.47
CA LEU A 26 -5.68 12.42 5.07
C LEU A 26 -7.11 12.47 4.49
N MET A 27 -7.22 12.82 3.20
CA MET A 27 -8.49 12.79 2.49
C MET A 27 -8.89 11.35 2.19
N TRP A 28 -9.70 10.76 3.06
CA TRP A 28 -10.31 9.47 2.81
C TRP A 28 -11.62 9.65 2.05
N LYS A 29 -11.87 8.80 1.05
CA LYS A 29 -13.24 8.61 0.56
C LYS A 29 -14.05 8.01 1.71
N THR A 30 -15.15 8.65 2.06
CA THR A 30 -15.99 8.24 3.19
C THR A 30 -16.87 7.03 2.88
N ASN A 31 -17.06 6.69 1.60
CA ASN A 31 -17.90 5.58 1.16
C ASN A 31 -17.07 4.29 0.95
N SER A 32 -16.66 3.65 2.05
CA SER A 32 -15.88 2.40 1.99
C SER A 32 -16.69 1.22 1.43
N GLU A 33 -18.02 1.32 1.41
CA GLU A 33 -18.95 0.31 0.88
C GLU A 33 -18.79 0.08 -0.63
N GLU A 34 -18.13 0.98 -1.35
CA GLU A 34 -17.85 0.86 -2.79
C GLU A 34 -16.63 -0.02 -3.11
N LEU A 35 -15.82 -0.40 -2.12
CA LEU A 35 -14.61 -1.20 -2.35
C LEU A 35 -14.97 -2.69 -2.44
N GLU A 36 -14.89 -3.25 -3.65
CA GLU A 36 -15.02 -4.69 -3.86
C GLU A 36 -13.92 -5.47 -3.11
N ASN A 37 -14.29 -6.59 -2.50
CA ASN A 37 -13.33 -7.49 -1.85
C ASN A 37 -12.41 -8.13 -2.90
N ASN A 38 -11.12 -7.80 -2.85
CA ASN A 38 -10.12 -8.28 -3.80
C ASN A 38 -9.21 -9.40 -3.25
N PHE A 39 -9.57 -10.00 -2.11
CA PHE A 39 -8.69 -10.92 -1.37
C PHE A 39 -8.21 -12.10 -2.21
N ILE A 40 -9.10 -12.73 -2.99
CA ILE A 40 -8.76 -13.90 -3.81
C ILE A 40 -7.65 -13.55 -4.83
N LEU A 41 -7.79 -12.42 -5.50
CA LEU A 41 -6.83 -11.95 -6.50
C LEU A 41 -5.48 -11.61 -5.85
N VAL A 42 -5.50 -10.87 -4.75
CA VAL A 42 -4.27 -10.45 -4.06
C VAL A 42 -3.55 -11.64 -3.45
N LYS A 43 -4.28 -12.63 -2.90
CA LYS A 43 -3.71 -13.88 -2.40
C LYS A 43 -3.01 -14.67 -3.51
N LYS A 44 -3.59 -14.72 -4.72
CA LYS A 44 -2.93 -15.36 -5.88
C LYS A 44 -1.60 -14.67 -6.21
N ARG A 45 -1.60 -13.34 -6.33
CA ARG A 45 -0.39 -12.55 -6.60
C ARG A 45 0.66 -12.68 -5.50
N PHE A 46 0.24 -12.71 -4.24
CA PHE A 46 1.12 -12.94 -3.10
C PHE A 46 1.78 -14.32 -3.16
N ASN A 47 1.04 -15.37 -3.54
CA ASN A 47 1.62 -16.69 -3.71
C ASN A 47 2.65 -16.75 -4.84
N GLU A 48 2.42 -16.01 -5.93
CA GLU A 48 3.38 -15.88 -7.04
C GLU A 48 4.65 -15.13 -6.62
N LEU A 49 4.50 -14.01 -5.89
CA LEU A 49 5.60 -13.27 -5.28
C LEU A 49 6.45 -14.19 -4.38
N ARG A 50 5.79 -14.97 -3.51
CA ARG A 50 6.46 -15.89 -2.58
C ARG A 50 7.25 -16.98 -3.30
N LYS A 51 6.80 -17.47 -4.47
CA LYS A 51 7.59 -18.41 -5.28
C LYS A 51 8.89 -17.79 -5.79
N GLY A 52 8.92 -16.48 -6.03
CA GLY A 52 10.12 -15.74 -6.41
C GLY A 52 11.15 -15.66 -5.27
N PHE A 53 10.68 -15.47 -4.03
CA PHE A 53 11.51 -15.41 -2.83
C PHE A 53 12.31 -16.70 -2.59
N VAL A 54 11.68 -17.87 -2.79
CA VAL A 54 12.36 -19.17 -2.64
C VAL A 54 13.60 -19.31 -3.54
N LYS A 55 13.63 -18.61 -4.67
CA LYS A 55 14.74 -18.68 -5.63
C LYS A 55 15.87 -17.69 -5.32
N ASN A 56 15.64 -16.75 -4.41
CA ASN A 56 16.53 -15.62 -4.22
C ASN A 56 16.47 -15.09 -2.77
N GLU A 57 17.40 -15.61 -1.96
CA GLU A 57 17.50 -15.32 -0.53
C GLU A 57 17.80 -13.83 -0.25
N TRP A 58 18.66 -13.21 -1.06
CA TRP A 58 19.03 -11.80 -0.85
C TRP A 58 17.85 -10.85 -1.06
N ILE A 59 16.98 -11.12 -2.05
CA ILE A 59 15.75 -10.36 -2.26
C ILE A 59 14.79 -10.57 -1.09
N THR A 60 14.67 -11.81 -0.61
CA THR A 60 13.76 -12.16 0.49
C THR A 60 14.12 -11.44 1.78
N ASN A 61 15.41 -11.43 2.14
CA ASN A 61 15.89 -10.75 3.34
C ASN A 61 15.65 -9.24 3.25
N ALA A 62 16.04 -8.60 2.13
CA ALA A 62 15.83 -7.17 1.93
C ALA A 62 14.33 -6.79 1.95
N TYR A 63 13.46 -7.66 1.42
CA TYR A 63 12.02 -7.45 1.47
C TYR A 63 11.48 -7.51 2.90
N HIS A 64 11.91 -8.50 3.68
CA HIS A 64 11.52 -8.64 5.08
C HIS A 64 11.99 -7.45 5.92
N GLU A 65 13.26 -7.06 5.80
CA GLU A 65 13.83 -5.88 6.46
C GLU A 65 13.05 -4.61 6.16
N THR A 66 12.65 -4.41 4.89
CA THR A 66 11.84 -3.25 4.49
C THR A 66 10.46 -3.23 5.18
N ILE A 67 9.81 -4.38 5.34
CA ILE A 67 8.52 -4.49 6.02
C ILE A 67 8.68 -4.21 7.52
N GLU A 68 9.71 -4.78 8.16
CA GLU A 68 9.98 -4.53 9.59
C GLU A 68 10.35 -3.07 9.86
N GLU A 69 11.14 -2.43 8.98
CA GLU A 69 11.46 -1.00 9.06
C GLU A 69 10.18 -0.15 8.98
N GLN A 70 9.29 -0.44 8.03
CA GLN A 70 8.01 0.27 7.91
C GLN A 70 7.14 0.09 9.17
N LYS A 71 7.16 -1.11 9.77
CA LYS A 71 6.45 -1.39 11.03
C LYS A 71 7.04 -0.59 12.19
N MET A 72 8.36 -0.60 12.34
CA MET A 72 9.08 0.16 13.37
C MET A 72 8.84 1.67 13.27
N ASN A 73 8.77 2.19 12.03
CA ASN A 73 8.50 3.60 11.75
C ASN A 73 7.01 3.98 11.89
N GLY A 74 6.13 3.02 12.22
CA GLY A 74 4.68 3.25 12.32
C GLY A 74 4.03 3.60 10.98
N THR A 75 4.66 3.22 9.85
CA THR A 75 4.09 3.38 8.51
C THR A 75 3.04 2.30 8.23
N ILE A 76 3.27 1.10 8.75
CA ILE A 76 2.31 -0.02 8.72
C ILE A 76 2.14 -0.57 10.13
N GLU A 77 0.99 -1.18 10.39
CA GLU A 77 0.68 -1.83 11.66
C GLU A 77 -0.05 -3.15 11.44
N GLU A 78 -0.05 -4.01 12.45
CA GLU A 78 -0.91 -5.19 12.45
C GLU A 78 -2.37 -4.75 12.60
N CYS A 79 -3.26 -5.30 11.78
CA CYS A 79 -4.68 -4.99 11.80
C CYS A 79 -5.52 -6.25 11.97
N HIS A 80 -6.69 -6.10 12.59
CA HIS A 80 -7.69 -7.16 12.65
C HIS A 80 -8.47 -7.24 11.34
N ARG A 81 -8.99 -8.43 11.05
CA ARG A 81 -9.80 -8.62 9.86
C ARG A 81 -11.17 -7.93 10.02
N ASP A 82 -11.60 -7.19 8.99
CA ASP A 82 -12.90 -6.51 8.92
C ASP A 82 -13.76 -7.07 7.76
N LYS A 83 -15.03 -6.70 7.70
CA LYS A 83 -15.95 -7.04 6.60
C LYS A 83 -15.63 -6.26 5.32
N ASN A 84 -15.17 -5.01 5.47
CA ASN A 84 -14.89 -4.10 4.35
C ASN A 84 -13.38 -3.94 4.15
N GLU A 85 -12.74 -5.02 3.71
CA GLU A 85 -11.29 -5.06 3.50
C GLU A 85 -10.91 -4.92 2.04
N TYR A 86 -9.88 -4.09 1.81
CA TYR A 86 -9.18 -4.03 0.54
C TYR A 86 -7.71 -4.33 0.76
N PHE A 87 -7.19 -5.32 0.02
CA PHE A 87 -5.79 -5.72 0.12
C PHE A 87 -4.99 -4.99 -0.95
N MET A 88 -3.93 -4.28 -0.56
CA MET A 88 -3.04 -3.67 -1.55
C MET A 88 -2.08 -4.75 -2.10
N PRO A 89 -2.15 -5.09 -3.39
CA PRO A 89 -1.12 -5.91 -4.00
C PRO A 89 0.22 -5.17 -3.94
N HIS A 90 1.29 -5.91 -3.78
CA HIS A 90 2.62 -5.36 -3.61
C HIS A 90 3.65 -6.25 -4.28
N ARG A 91 4.80 -5.69 -4.66
CA ARG A 91 5.88 -6.42 -5.32
C ARG A 91 7.24 -5.86 -4.98
N ALA A 92 8.27 -6.69 -5.14
CA ALA A 92 9.65 -6.27 -5.08
C ALA A 92 10.05 -5.60 -6.42
N VAL A 93 10.63 -4.41 -6.36
CA VAL A 93 11.33 -3.79 -7.48
C VAL A 93 12.82 -3.81 -7.19
N VAL A 94 13.56 -4.53 -8.03
CA VAL A 94 15.02 -4.65 -7.91
C VAL A 94 15.69 -3.56 -8.74
N ARG A 95 16.54 -2.77 -8.08
CA ARG A 95 17.35 -1.71 -8.67
C ARG A 95 18.81 -1.98 -8.38
N ALA A 96 19.39 -2.91 -9.14
CA ALA A 96 20.80 -3.26 -9.01
C ALA A 96 21.76 -2.09 -9.36
N ASP A 97 21.23 -1.05 -10.02
CA ASP A 97 21.90 0.21 -10.37
C ASP A 97 22.07 1.18 -9.19
N LYS A 98 21.54 0.87 -7.99
CA LYS A 98 21.55 1.76 -6.83
C LYS A 98 22.32 1.16 -5.66
N ASP A 99 23.15 1.98 -5.02
CA ASP A 99 23.98 1.57 -3.89
C ASP A 99 23.20 1.45 -2.57
N ALA A 100 22.26 2.36 -2.31
CA ALA A 100 21.57 2.45 -1.02
C ALA A 100 20.46 1.39 -0.83
N THR A 101 19.54 1.24 -1.79
CA THR A 101 18.39 0.33 -1.63
C THR A 101 18.16 -0.45 -2.91
N LYS A 102 18.76 -1.64 -2.98
CA LYS A 102 18.70 -2.53 -4.15
C LYS A 102 17.34 -3.19 -4.34
N VAL A 103 16.51 -3.26 -3.30
CA VAL A 103 15.14 -3.81 -3.35
C VAL A 103 14.17 -2.82 -2.71
N ARG A 104 13.05 -2.53 -3.38
CA ARG A 104 11.97 -1.70 -2.82
C ARG A 104 10.66 -2.46 -2.85
N VAL A 105 9.90 -2.38 -1.75
CA VAL A 105 8.51 -2.83 -1.71
C VAL A 105 7.63 -1.75 -2.34
N VAL A 106 6.91 -2.08 -3.41
CA VAL A 106 5.99 -1.15 -4.08
C VAL A 106 4.57 -1.68 -3.94
N PHE A 107 3.71 -0.88 -3.33
CA PHE A 107 2.27 -1.12 -3.25
C PHE A 107 1.59 -0.60 -4.51
N ASN A 108 0.83 -1.46 -5.18
CA ASN A 108 0.11 -1.14 -6.41
C ASN A 108 -1.34 -0.74 -6.08
N CYS A 109 -1.52 0.55 -5.78
CA CYS A 109 -2.80 1.12 -5.37
C CYS A 109 -3.77 1.39 -6.54
N SER A 110 -3.31 1.28 -7.79
CA SER A 110 -4.15 1.46 -8.98
C SER A 110 -4.61 0.13 -9.59
N SER A 111 -4.31 -0.99 -8.93
CA SER A 111 -4.71 -2.31 -9.42
C SER A 111 -6.22 -2.46 -9.36
N ASN A 112 -6.90 -2.41 -10.50
CA ASN A 112 -8.29 -2.84 -10.60
C ASN A 112 -8.41 -4.35 -10.38
N SER A 113 -9.56 -4.78 -9.82
CA SER A 113 -9.92 -6.17 -9.58
C SER A 113 -9.93 -7.04 -10.85
N GLY A 114 -9.88 -6.44 -12.05
CA GLY A 114 -9.94 -7.13 -13.35
C GLY A 114 -8.64 -7.23 -14.17
N GLN A 115 -7.52 -6.61 -13.79
CA GLN A 115 -6.29 -6.64 -14.61
C GLN A 115 -5.31 -7.72 -14.13
N ILE A 116 -5.18 -8.78 -14.93
CA ILE A 116 -4.12 -9.79 -14.81
C ILE A 116 -3.02 -9.36 -15.78
N TYR A 117 -1.87 -8.95 -15.25
CA TYR A 117 -0.63 -8.81 -16.01
C TYR A 117 0.24 -10.03 -15.75
#